data_AF-A0A7X1KCA0-F1
#
_entry.id   AF-A0A7X1KCA0-F1
#
_cell.length_a   1.000
_cell.length_b   1.000
_cell.length_c   1.000
_cell.angle_alpha   90.00
_cell.angle_beta   90.00
_cell.angle_gamma   90.00
#
_symmetry.space_group_name_H-M   'P 1'
#
loop_
_entity.id
_entity.type
_entity.pdbx_description
1 polymer ?
#
loop_
_entity_poly.entity_id
_entity_poly.type
_entity_poly.pdbx_seq_one_letter_code
_entity_poly.pdbx_strand_id
1 'polypeptide(L)' 'MRRTKLHAADLRLRLALRLAVAPKHLFRLLWEPKVRPHERDATREALVAFITEGWDSLDIEAVPTRDGVAHSIPPTMGND' A
#
# COMPACT_ATOMS: atom_id res chain seq x y z
N MET A 1 -20.72 13.94 1.71
CA MET A 1 -19.29 14.07 1.33
C MET A 1 -19.16 13.83 -0.16
N ARG A 2 -18.52 14.74 -0.90
CA ARG A 2 -18.28 14.59 -2.36
C ARG A 2 -17.04 13.73 -2.55
N ARG A 3 -17.19 12.51 -3.08
CA ARG A 3 -16.06 11.65 -3.41
C ARG A 3 -15.36 12.17 -4.67
N THR A 4 -14.03 12.24 -4.63
CA THR A 4 -13.23 12.71 -5.77
C THR A 4 -12.79 11.50 -6.57
N LYS A 5 -13.14 11.46 -7.86
CA LYS A 5 -12.65 10.43 -8.76
C LYS A 5 -11.18 10.67 -9.05
N LEU A 6 -10.34 9.67 -8.78
CA LEU A 6 -8.90 9.73 -9.02
C LEU A 6 -8.52 8.74 -10.13
N HIS A 7 -7.88 9.25 -11.18
CA HIS A 7 -7.37 8.43 -12.27
C HIS A 7 -6.16 7.61 -11.81
N ALA A 8 -5.94 6.43 -12.40
CA ALA A 8 -4.85 5.52 -12.00
C ALA A 8 -3.44 6.14 -12.12
N ALA A 9 -3.22 7.03 -13.08
CA ALA A 9 -1.96 7.75 -13.21
C ALA A 9 -1.71 8.71 -12.02
N ASP A 10 -2.75 9.42 -11.60
CA ASP A 10 -2.68 10.34 -10.44
C ASP A 10 -2.52 9.56 -9.14
N LEU A 11 -3.13 8.37 -9.04
CA LEU A 11 -2.93 7.45 -7.93
C LEU A 11 -1.46 7.02 -7.82
N ARG A 12 -0.84 6.60 -8.94
CA ARG A 12 0.57 6.20 -8.97
C ARG A 12 1.49 7.36 -8.62
N LEU A 13 1.21 8.57 -9.14
CA LEU A 13 1.99 9.77 -8.81
C LEU A 13 1.89 10.11 -7.32
N ARG A 14 0.68 10.11 -6.75
CA ARG A 14 0.46 10.37 -5.32
C ARG A 14 1.11 9.33 -4.43
N LEU A 15 1.06 8.06 -4.83
CA LEU A 15 1.73 6.96 -4.15
C LEU A 15 3.25 7.16 -4.17
N ALA A 16 3.83 7.45 -5.34
CA ALA A 16 5.27 7.69 -5.48
C ALA A 16 5.75 8.88 -4.65
N LEU A 17 5.00 9.98 -4.64
CA LEU A 17 5.31 11.15 -3.82
C LEU A 17 5.29 10.83 -2.32
N ARG A 18 4.27 10.09 -1.85
CA ARG A 18 4.18 9.69 -0.44
C ARG A 18 5.27 8.71 -0.04
N LEU A 19 5.61 7.76 -0.89
CA LEU A 19 6.74 6.85 -0.68
C LEU A 19 8.08 7.61 -0.63
N ALA A 20 8.25 8.65 -1.45
CA ALA A 20 9.47 9.46 -1.48
C ALA A 20 9.68 10.28 -0.19
N VAL A 21 8.59 10.71 0.46
CA VAL A 21 8.65 11.46 1.73
C VAL A 21 8.48 10.58 2.96
N ALA A 22 8.17 9.29 2.78
CA ALA A 22 7.97 8.38 3.89
C ALA A 22 9.25 8.21 4.72
N PRO A 23 9.15 8.13 6.06
CA PRO A 23 10.33 8.09 6.91
C PRO A 23 11.24 6.90 6.60
N LYS A 24 12.51 7.18 6.27
CA LYS A 24 13.52 6.16 5.91
C LYS A 24 13.67 5.06 6.95
N HIS A 25 13.47 5.38 8.24
CA HIS A 25 13.56 4.41 9.32
C HIS A 25 12.47 3.33 9.26
N LEU A 26 11.27 3.64 8.74
CA LEU A 26 10.21 2.65 8.58
C LEU A 26 10.58 1.62 7.50
N PHE A 27 11.13 2.07 6.37
CA PHE A 27 11.65 1.15 5.36
C PHE A 27 12.80 0.29 5.88
N ARG A 28 13.68 0.89 6.70
CA ARG A 28 14.81 0.17 7.30
C ARG A 28 14.35 -0.97 8.20
N LEU A 29 13.37 -0.73 9.07
CA LEU A 29 12.82 -1.75 9.97
C LEU A 29 12.16 -2.92 9.22
N LEU A 30 11.59 -2.67 8.04
CA LEU A 30 11.01 -3.74 7.21
C LEU A 30 12.05 -4.75 6.72
N TRP A 31 13.28 -4.30 6.47
CA TRP A 31 14.37 -5.09 5.89
C TRP A 31 15.47 -5.48 6.89
N GLU A 32 15.38 -5.02 8.14
CA GLU A 32 16.36 -5.38 9.16
C GLU A 32 16.15 -6.83 9.63
N PRO A 33 17.23 -7.66 9.65
CA PRO A 33 17.13 -9.08 9.97
C PRO A 33 16.82 -9.35 11.45
N LYS A 34 17.00 -8.35 12.32
CA LYS A 34 16.80 -8.47 13.77
C LYS A 34 15.40 -8.06 14.25
N VAL A 35 14.57 -7.54 13.36
CA VAL A 35 13.21 -7.09 13.68
C VAL A 35 12.30 -8.31 13.79
N ARG A 36 11.58 -8.43 14.92
CA ARG A 36 10.66 -9.54 15.17
C ARG A 36 9.44 -9.45 14.24
N PRO A 37 8.77 -10.56 13.92
CA PRO A 37 7.63 -10.56 13.00
C PRO A 37 6.53 -9.54 13.36
N HIS A 38 6.12 -9.47 14.63
CA HIS A 38 5.09 -8.52 15.07
C HIS A 38 5.51 -7.04 14.96
N GLU A 39 6.79 -6.72 15.15
CA GLU A 39 7.31 -5.36 14.96
C GLU A 39 7.30 -4.97 13.48
N ARG A 40 7.59 -5.95 12.61
CA ARG A 40 7.53 -5.77 11.15
C ARG A 40 6.09 -5.55 10.69
N ASP A 41 5.13 -6.29 11.24
CA ASP A 41 3.71 -6.12 10.92
C ASP A 41 3.20 -4.75 11.39
N ALA A 42 3.51 -4.34 12.62
CA ALA A 42 3.21 -2.99 13.10
C ALA A 42 3.84 -1.89 12.23
N THR A 43 5.08 -2.10 11.76
CA THR A 43 5.76 -1.18 10.83
C THR A 43 5.07 -1.12 9.47
N ARG A 44 4.59 -2.27 8.95
CA ARG A 44 3.81 -2.32 7.70
C ARG A 44 2.51 -1.55 7.85
N GLU A 45 1.77 -1.77 8.93
CA GLU A 45 0.52 -1.05 9.22
C GLU A 45 0.76 0.46 9.31
N ALA A 46 1.81 0.89 10.02
CA ALA A 46 2.18 2.30 10.11
C ALA A 46 2.53 2.90 8.74
N LEU A 47 3.25 2.17 7.89
CA LEU A 47 3.60 2.62 6.54
C LEU A 47 2.36 2.71 5.64
N VAL A 48 1.45 1.73 5.71
CA VAL A 48 0.19 1.74 4.96
C VAL A 48 -0.64 2.94 5.39
N ALA A 49 -0.86 3.13 6.69
CA ALA A 49 -1.62 4.26 7.22
C ALA A 49 -1.05 5.61 6.77
N PHE A 50 0.27 5.78 6.83
CA PHE A 50 0.94 6.99 6.35
C PHE A 50 0.70 7.24 4.85
N ILE A 51 0.77 6.19 4.03
CA ILE A 51 0.61 6.31 2.58
C ILE A 51 -0.86 6.56 2.19
N THR A 52 -1.80 5.92 2.88
CA THR A 52 -3.23 5.97 2.55
C THR A 52 -3.98 7.05 3.31
N GLU A 53 -3.31 7.86 4.13
CA GLU A 53 -3.94 8.96 4.86
C GLU A 53 -4.73 9.89 3.93
N GLY A 54 -6.03 10.03 4.21
CA GLY A 54 -6.97 10.84 3.43
C GLY A 54 -7.54 10.18 2.17
N TRP A 55 -7.20 8.92 1.88
CA TRP A 55 -7.68 8.21 0.70
C TRP A 55 -9.12 7.71 0.85
N ASP A 56 -9.67 7.68 2.07
CA ASP A 56 -11.07 7.32 2.37
C ASP A 56 -12.09 8.20 1.61
N SER A 57 -11.64 9.36 1.14
CA SER A 57 -12.42 10.32 0.35
C SER A 57 -12.31 10.14 -1.17
N LEU A 58 -11.46 9.22 -1.63
CA LEU A 58 -11.17 8.99 -3.05
C LEU A 58 -12.01 7.84 -3.60
N ASP A 59 -12.58 8.06 -4.78
CA ASP A 59 -13.17 7.01 -5.58
C ASP A 59 -12.15 6.67 -6.68
N ILE A 60 -11.51 5.50 -6.60
CA ILE A 60 -10.47 5.12 -7.54
C ILE A 60 -11.16 4.52 -8.76
N GLU A 61 -11.03 5.18 -9.92
CA GLU A 61 -11.50 4.60 -11.16
C GLU A 61 -10.59 3.42 -11.51
N ALA A 62 -11.08 2.22 -11.20
CA ALA A 62 -10.47 0.98 -11.67
C ALA A 62 -10.57 0.98 -13.19
N VAL A 63 -9.47 1.29 -13.86
CA VAL A 63 -9.35 1.06 -15.30
C VAL A 63 -9.38 -0.45 -15.47
N PRO A 64 -10.38 -1.03 -16.17
CA PRO A 64 -10.35 -2.45 -16.46
C PRO A 64 -9.07 -2.72 -17.25
N THR A 65 -8.14 -3.45 -16.64
CA THR A 65 -7.04 -4.03 -17.41
C THR A 65 -7.71 -4.93 -18.44
N ARG A 66 -7.40 -4.73 -19.72
CA ARG A 66 -7.99 -5.48 -20.83
C ARG A 66 -7.74 -6.99 -20.72
N ASP A 67 -6.88 -7.39 -19.78
CA ASP A 67 -6.70 -8.73 -19.27
C ASP A 67 -7.15 -8.77 -17.80
N GLY A 68 -8.24 -9.48 -17.52
CA GLY A 68 -8.86 -9.61 -16.20
C GLY A 68 -8.04 -10.45 -15.22
N VAL A 69 -6.75 -10.18 -15.06
CA VAL A 69 -5.93 -10.80 -14.01
C VAL A 69 -6.02 -9.93 -12.77
N ALA A 70 -7.04 -10.18 -11.97
CA ALA A 70 -6.93 -9.91 -10.54
C ALA A 70 -5.74 -10.75 -10.04
N HIS A 71 -4.61 -10.12 -9.72
CA HIS A 71 -3.58 -10.78 -8.92
C HIS A 71 -4.16 -10.98 -7.52
N SER A 72 -4.93 -12.06 -7.38
CA SER A 72 -5.13 -12.75 -6.13
C SER A 72 -3.76 -12.93 -5.51
N ILE A 73 -3.47 -12.21 -4.43
CA ILE A 73 -2.40 -12.61 -3.51
C ILE A 73 -2.84 -14.00 -3.05
N PRO A 74 -2.13 -15.08 -3.42
CA PRO A 74 -2.60 -16.42 -3.08
C PRO A 74 -2.67 -16.50 -1.55
N PRO A 75 -3.74 -17.07 -0.97
CA PRO A 75 -3.70 -17.39 0.44
C PRO A 75 -2.51 -18.31 0.67
N THR A 76 -1.66 -17.95 1.64
CA THR A 76 -0.56 -18.78 2.10
C THR A 76 -1.15 -20.08 2.65
N MET A 77 -1.31 -21.10 1.81
CA MET A 77 -1.41 -22.48 2.27
C MET A 77 0.00 -23.04 2.31
N GLY A 78 0.53 -23.16 3.51
CA GLY A 78 1.74 -23.90 3.81
C GLY A 78 1.51 -24.75 5.05
N ASN A 79 1.21 -26.03 4.79
CA ASN A 79 1.44 -27.27 5.57
C ASN A 79 1.29 -27.20 7.10
N ASP A 80 0.45 -28.02 7.73
CA ASP A 80 0.44 -29.49 7.67
C ASP A 80 -0.98 -30.13 7.67
#